data_AF-A0A5P9BHG3-F1
#
_entry.id   AF-A0A5P9BHG3-F1
#
_cell.length_a   1.000
_cell.length_b   1.000
_cell.length_c   1.000
_cell.angle_alpha   90.00
_cell.angle_beta   90.00
_cell.angle_gamma   90.00
#
_symmetry.space_group_name_H-M   'P 1'
#
loop_
_entity.id
_entity.type
_entity.pdbx_description
1 polymer ?
#
loop_
_entity_poly.entity_id
_entity_poly.type
_entity_poly.pdbx_seq_one_letter_code
_entity_poly.pdbx_strand_id
1 'polypeptide(L)'
;MALQNKQLVISDSDIDAALHHLNSLPHTVTATMPQPWAKQTFLEWLKESLPKKIQYGDHFDVATGVYAHVVPVGHGYSNYPNDKRYLIVLSIRSGNTDFDHLNEIN
;
A
#
# COMPACT_ATOMS: atom_id res chain seq x y z
N MET A 1 -6.16 -14.29 23.31
CA MET A 1 -6.16 -14.70 21.89
C MET A 1 -5.09 -13.89 21.20
N ALA A 2 -3.97 -14.51 20.81
CA ALA A 2 -2.92 -13.81 20.07
C ALA A 2 -3.52 -13.38 18.72
N LEU A 3 -3.49 -12.09 18.41
CA LEU A 3 -3.74 -11.60 17.06
C LEU A 3 -2.67 -12.25 16.19
N GLN A 4 -3.05 -13.26 15.39
CA GLN A 4 -2.18 -13.66 14.28
C GLN A 4 -2.02 -12.41 13.43
N ASN A 5 -0.81 -11.85 13.39
CA ASN A 5 -0.45 -10.80 12.44
C ASN A 5 -0.77 -11.35 11.05
N LYS A 6 -1.93 -11.00 10.52
CA LYS A 6 -2.25 -11.32 9.13
C LYS A 6 -1.25 -10.55 8.29
N GLN A 7 -0.52 -11.29 7.47
CA GLN A 7 0.46 -10.71 6.56
C GLN A 7 -0.23 -9.70 5.64
N LEU A 8 0.35 -8.52 5.57
CA LEU A 8 -0.14 -7.39 4.80
C LEU A 8 0.76 -7.20 3.60
N VAL A 9 0.17 -6.99 2.43
CA VAL A 9 0.92 -6.82 1.18
C VAL A 9 0.45 -5.59 0.43
N ILE A 10 1.32 -5.01 -0.39
CA ILE A 10 0.99 -3.93 -1.34
C ILE A 10 1.65 -4.22 -2.68
N SER A 11 0.97 -3.89 -3.78
CA SER A 11 1.50 -4.09 -5.13
C SER A 11 2.48 -2.97 -5.52
N ASP A 12 3.49 -3.30 -6.32
CA ASP A 12 4.37 -2.29 -6.95
C ASP A 12 3.58 -1.27 -7.77
N SER A 13 2.51 -1.69 -8.44
CA SER A 13 1.63 -0.78 -9.20
C SER A 13 0.98 0.30 -8.33
N ASP A 14 0.61 -0.03 -7.09
CA ASP A 14 0.09 0.93 -6.12
C ASP A 14 1.20 1.87 -5.63
N ILE A 15 2.39 1.33 -5.32
CA ILE A 15 3.56 2.12 -4.91
C ILE A 15 3.94 3.13 -6.00
N ASP A 16 4.03 2.70 -7.25
CA ASP A 16 4.42 3.54 -8.37
C ASP A 16 3.40 4.68 -8.59
N ALA A 17 2.10 4.39 -8.45
CA ALA A 17 1.06 5.41 -8.50
C ALA A 17 1.23 6.44 -7.37
N ALA A 18 1.59 6.00 -6.16
CA ALA A 18 1.89 6.90 -5.04
C ALA A 18 3.12 7.75 -5.25
N LEU A 19 4.23 7.16 -5.69
CA LEU A 19 5.44 7.91 -5.96
C LEU A 19 5.23 8.91 -7.09
N HIS A 20 4.51 8.53 -8.15
CA HIS A 20 4.15 9.44 -9.22
C HIS A 20 3.31 10.62 -8.72
N HIS A 21 2.29 10.36 -7.90
CA HIS A 21 1.49 11.42 -7.26
C HIS A 21 2.35 12.34 -6.41
N LEU A 22 3.12 11.79 -5.46
CA LEU A 22 3.95 12.57 -4.56
C LEU A 22 4.97 13.42 -5.33
N ASN A 23 5.59 12.87 -6.37
CA ASN A 23 6.56 13.59 -7.21
C ASN A 23 5.92 14.74 -8.02
N SER A 24 4.60 14.69 -8.25
CA SER A 24 3.86 15.75 -8.93
C SER A 24 3.50 16.93 -8.01
N LEU A 25 3.58 16.76 -6.69
CA LEU A 25 3.22 17.80 -5.73
C LEU A 25 4.30 18.88 -5.67
N PRO A 26 3.93 20.16 -5.54
CA PRO A 26 4.90 21.22 -5.29
C PRO A 26 5.56 21.00 -3.92
N HIS A 27 6.89 21.13 -3.87
CA HIS A 27 7.70 21.05 -2.64
C HIS A 27 7.66 19.70 -1.89
N THR A 28 7.56 18.56 -2.59
CA THR A 28 7.71 17.23 -1.99
C THR A 28 9.18 16.83 -1.79
N VAL A 29 9.46 16.04 -0.76
CA VAL A 29 10.78 15.44 -0.52
C VAL A 29 11.10 14.31 -1.51
N THR A 30 10.08 13.67 -2.08
CA THR A 30 10.27 12.53 -3.01
C THR A 30 10.78 12.98 -4.37
N ALA A 31 10.48 14.22 -4.81
CA ALA A 31 10.90 14.74 -6.12
C ALA A 31 12.43 14.80 -6.28
N THR A 32 13.17 14.89 -5.17
CA THR A 32 14.64 14.94 -5.18
C THR A 32 15.30 13.59 -4.89
N MET A 33 14.51 12.55 -4.58
CA MET A 33 15.04 11.22 -4.24
C MET A 33 15.22 10.34 -5.49
N PRO A 34 16.32 9.58 -5.60
CA PRO A 34 16.42 8.50 -6.58
C PRO A 34 15.28 7.48 -6.39
N GLN A 35 14.77 6.92 -7.50
CA GLN A 35 13.62 6.00 -7.49
C GLN A 35 13.72 4.85 -6.46
N PRO A 36 14.86 4.14 -6.32
CA PRO A 36 14.97 3.09 -5.30
C PRO A 36 14.80 3.60 -3.86
N TRP A 37 15.27 4.81 -3.57
CA TRP A 37 15.14 5.41 -2.25
C TRP A 37 13.72 5.91 -2.00
N ALA A 38 13.08 6.51 -3.01
CA ALA A 38 11.70 6.97 -2.91
C ALA A 38 10.74 5.82 -2.55
N LYS A 39 10.91 4.65 -3.20
CA LYS A 39 10.15 3.42 -2.89
C LYS A 39 10.35 2.98 -1.44
N GLN A 40 11.60 2.90 -0.97
CA GLN A 40 11.90 2.50 0.41
C GLN A 40 11.31 3.49 1.41
N THR A 41 11.49 4.79 1.19
CA THR A 41 10.92 5.83 2.05
C THR A 41 9.39 5.75 2.12
N PHE A 42 8.72 5.53 0.99
CA PHE A 42 7.27 5.35 0.98
C PHE A 42 6.83 4.12 1.78
N LEU A 43 7.53 3.00 1.66
CA LEU A 43 7.24 1.79 2.42
C LEU A 43 7.41 2.01 3.93
N GLU A 44 8.40 2.81 4.35
CA GLU A 44 8.57 3.16 5.76
C GLU A 44 7.43 4.06 6.26
N TRP A 45 7.04 5.10 5.50
CA TRP A 45 5.87 5.91 5.85
C TRP A 45 4.58 5.09 5.94
N LEU A 46 4.42 4.12 5.05
CA LEU A 46 3.28 3.21 5.06
C LEU A 46 3.25 2.37 6.34
N LYS A 47 4.38 1.82 6.76
CA LYS A 47 4.50 1.06 8.02
C LYS A 47 4.24 1.93 9.24
N GLU A 48 4.81 3.13 9.28
CA GLU A 48 4.61 4.09 10.38
C GLU A 48 3.15 4.52 10.52
N SER A 49 2.41 4.54 9.41
CA SER A 49 1.01 4.95 9.35
C SER A 49 0.03 3.82 9.66
N LEU A 50 0.50 2.58 9.84
CA LEU A 50 -0.38 1.44 10.08
C LEU A 50 -1.18 1.60 11.39
N PRO A 51 -2.48 1.26 11.38
CA PRO A 51 -3.25 1.22 12.60
C PRO A 51 -2.73 0.11 13.52
N LYS A 52 -2.83 0.32 14.84
CA LYS A 52 -2.40 -0.66 15.86
C LYS A 52 -3.03 -2.05 15.70
N LYS A 53 -4.21 -2.10 15.08
CA LYS A 53 -4.91 -3.34 14.76
C LYS A 53 -5.47 -3.24 13.35
N ILE A 54 -5.02 -4.13 12.48
CA ILE A 54 -5.42 -4.18 11.08
C ILE A 54 -6.70 -5.00 10.94
N GLN A 55 -7.71 -4.41 10.31
CA GLN A 55 -9.00 -5.01 10.02
C GLN A 55 -9.42 -4.72 8.57
N TYR A 56 -10.28 -5.59 8.04
CA TYR A 56 -10.88 -5.34 6.74
C TYR A 56 -11.73 -4.06 6.79
N GLY A 57 -11.56 -3.20 5.78
CA GLY A 57 -12.27 -1.92 5.67
C GLY A 57 -11.61 -0.77 6.41
N ASP A 58 -10.48 -1.00 7.09
CA ASP A 58 -9.68 0.08 7.64
C ASP A 58 -9.14 0.97 6.52
N HIS A 59 -9.09 2.27 6.82
CA HIS A 59 -8.48 3.28 5.95
C HIS A 59 -7.61 4.21 6.80
N PHE A 60 -6.51 4.68 6.21
CA PHE A 60 -5.56 5.56 6.91
C PHE A 60 -4.80 6.45 5.92
N ASP A 61 -4.35 7.59 6.42
CA ASP A 61 -3.47 8.51 5.70
C ASP A 61 -2.04 7.97 5.75
N VAL A 62 -1.35 7.96 4.61
CA VAL A 62 0.06 7.50 4.51
C VAL A 62 0.99 8.68 4.29
N ALA A 63 0.56 9.62 3.43
CA ALA A 63 1.28 10.82 3.06
C ALA A 63 0.28 11.80 2.45
N THR A 64 0.73 13.03 2.19
CA THR A 64 -0.07 14.08 1.55
C THR A 64 -0.79 13.58 0.30
N GLY A 65 -2.12 13.47 0.37
CA GLY A 65 -2.97 13.04 -0.74
C GLY A 65 -2.96 11.54 -1.03
N VAL A 66 -2.28 10.73 -0.20
CA VAL A 66 -2.17 9.27 -0.35
C VAL A 66 -2.88 8.59 0.81
N TYR A 67 -4.03 7.98 0.50
CA TYR A 67 -4.84 7.23 1.47
C TYR A 67 -4.85 5.74 1.12
N ALA A 68 -4.56 4.92 2.12
CA ALA A 68 -4.53 3.46 2.04
C ALA A 68 -5.82 2.84 2.58
N HIS A 69 -6.21 1.71 1.98
CA HIS A 69 -7.37 0.89 2.40
C HIS A 69 -6.95 -0.56 2.55
N VAL A 70 -7.45 -1.23 3.59
CA VAL A 70 -7.16 -2.65 3.85
C VAL A 70 -8.30 -3.52 3.32
N VAL A 71 -7.98 -4.35 2.33
CA VAL A 71 -8.91 -5.28 1.68
C VAL A 71 -8.36 -6.71 1.66
N PRO A 72 -9.16 -7.77 1.48
CA PRO A 72 -8.64 -9.09 1.15
C PRO A 72 -7.87 -9.06 -0.17
N VAL A 73 -6.81 -9.87 -0.33
CA VAL A 73 -5.99 -9.88 -1.56
C VAL A 73 -6.83 -10.12 -2.83
N GLY A 74 -7.82 -11.00 -2.75
CA GLY A 74 -8.74 -11.28 -3.86
C GLY A 74 -9.89 -10.28 -4.04
N HIS A 75 -9.87 -9.14 -3.32
CA HIS A 75 -10.96 -8.17 -3.41
C HIS A 75 -11.11 -7.63 -4.83
N GLY A 76 -12.30 -7.79 -5.41
CA GLY A 76 -12.59 -7.42 -6.80
C GLY A 76 -12.38 -8.54 -7.84
N TYR A 77 -11.98 -9.75 -7.42
CA TYR A 77 -11.71 -10.88 -8.32
C TYR A 77 -12.58 -12.10 -7.97
N SER A 78 -13.47 -12.49 -8.88
CA SER A 78 -14.51 -13.51 -8.62
C SER A 78 -14.02 -14.93 -8.37
N ASN A 79 -12.77 -15.27 -8.75
CA ASN A 79 -12.19 -16.62 -8.66
C ASN A 79 -10.81 -16.63 -7.99
N TYR A 80 -10.46 -15.60 -7.22
CA TYR A 80 -9.16 -15.58 -6.55
C TYR A 80 -9.11 -16.66 -5.45
N PRO A 81 -8.03 -17.45 -5.34
CA PRO A 81 -7.89 -18.45 -4.29
C PRO A 81 -8.07 -17.80 -2.91
N ASN A 82 -8.56 -18.57 -1.93
CA ASN A 82 -8.79 -18.07 -0.58
C ASN A 82 -7.46 -17.74 0.12
N ASP A 83 -6.97 -16.53 -0.15
CA ASP A 83 -5.79 -15.96 0.44
C ASP A 83 -6.15 -15.24 1.75
N LYS A 84 -5.48 -15.63 2.83
CA LYS A 84 -5.73 -15.12 4.18
C LYS A 84 -5.04 -13.78 4.45
N ARG A 85 -4.14 -13.35 3.55
CA ARG A 85 -3.42 -12.09 3.62
C ARG A 85 -4.38 -10.92 3.41
N TYR A 86 -3.97 -9.74 3.86
CA TYR A 86 -4.61 -8.49 3.48
C TYR A 86 -3.75 -7.76 2.46
N LEU A 87 -4.42 -7.07 1.55
CA LEU A 87 -3.86 -6.19 0.55
C LEU A 87 -4.15 -4.75 0.95
N ILE A 88 -3.14 -3.91 0.89
CA ILE A 88 -3.29 -2.46 0.89
C ILE A 88 -3.55 -2.03 -0.55
N VAL A 89 -4.63 -1.30 -0.76
CA VAL A 89 -4.90 -0.59 -2.01
C VAL A 89 -4.87 0.91 -1.76
N LEU A 90 -4.31 1.68 -2.69
CA LEU A 90 -4.25 3.13 -2.55
C LEU A 90 -5.38 3.80 -3.31
N SER A 91 -5.89 4.91 -2.77
CA SER A 91 -7.01 5.66 -3.38
C SER A 91 -6.65 6.25 -4.75
N ILE A 92 -5.35 6.45 -4.99
CA ILE A 92 -4.78 7.04 -6.21
C ILE A 92 -4.32 5.99 -7.22
N ARG A 93 -4.64 4.71 -7.00
CA ARG A 93 -4.30 3.63 -7.92
C ARG A 93 -4.81 3.92 -9.33
N SER A 94 -3.98 3.63 -10.33
CA SER A 94 -4.31 3.84 -11.76
C SER A 94 -4.80 2.57 -12.46
N GLY A 95 -4.66 1.40 -11.82
CA GLY A 95 -5.01 0.11 -12.42
C GLY A 95 -5.27 -1.00 -11.39
N ASN A 96 -5.43 -2.21 -11.92
CA ASN A 96 -5.62 -3.44 -11.14
C ASN A 96 -4.36 -3.82 -10.36
N THR A 97 -4.52 -4.63 -9.32
CA THR A 97 -3.42 -5.05 -8.46
C THR A 97 -2.51 -5.99 -9.25
N ASP A 98 -1.24 -5.64 -9.34
CA ASP A 98 -0.22 -6.55 -9.86
C ASP A 98 0.15 -7.57 -8.77
N PHE A 99 -0.34 -8.79 -8.95
CA PHE A 99 -0.13 -9.90 -8.02
C PHE A 99 1.23 -10.58 -8.17
N ASP A 100 1.95 -10.35 -9.27
CA ASP A 100 3.28 -10.91 -9.50
C ASP A 100 4.35 -10.09 -8.76
N HIS A 101 4.06 -8.83 -8.45
CA HIS A 101 4.95 -7.88 -7.77
C HIS A 101 4.35 -7.35 -6.46
N LEU A 102 4.20 -8.24 -5.47
CA LEU A 102 3.72 -7.90 -4.13
C LEU A 102 4.89 -7.67 -3.15
N ASN A 103 4.78 -6.62 -2.35
CA ASN A 103 5.71 -6.29 -1.27
C ASN A 103 5.03 -6.58 0.07
N GLU A 104 5.73 -7.25 0.96
CA GLU A 104 5.27 -7.50 2.32
C GLU A 104 5.48 -6.29 3.21
N ILE A 105 4.43 -5.91 3.93
CA ILE A 105 4.46 -4.88 4.95
C ILE A 105 4.49 -5.60 6.30
N ASN A 106 5.71 -5.80 6.81
CA ASN A 106 6.00 -6.41 8.11
C ASN A 106 6.01 -5.36 9.23
#